data_AF-A0A6J8DGA9-F1
#
_entry.id   AF-A0A6J8DGA9-F1
#
_cell.length_a   1.000
_cell.length_b   1.000
_cell.length_c   1.000
_cell.angle_alpha   90.00
_cell.angle_beta   90.00
_cell.angle_gamma   90.00
#
_symmetry.space_group_name_H-M   'P 1'
#
loop_
_entity.id
_entity.type
_entity.pdbx_description
1 polymer ?
#
loop_
_entity_poly.entity_id
_entity_poly.type
_entity_poly.pdbx_seq_one_letter_code
_entity_poly.pdbx_strand_id
1 'polypeptide(L)'
;MSKVVNINTASKEELTTIKDIGETRAKIIIAARTDKGKLTLEDLKLIEGLPKTMWDPLVAAGRIIFENTKEVDDSADQKKQIETLKTELVNQKQDAEQEIKKIQNNFNTWLLIATQEKTTIQHELKHQIKDLQDALEGEMEEKNEYAKLIEEIKQKYAMESSALQEFNQQEKENC
;
A
#
# COMPACT_ATOMS: atom_id res chain seq x y z
N MET A 1 -17.17 55.79 -21.03
CA MET A 1 -16.24 54.93 -20.26
C MET A 1 -16.01 53.65 -21.05
N SER A 2 -14.76 53.23 -21.24
CA SER A 2 -14.43 52.00 -21.98
C SER A 2 -14.66 50.80 -21.09
N LYS A 3 -15.61 49.91 -21.43
CA LYS A 3 -15.88 48.68 -20.69
C LYS A 3 -14.72 47.70 -20.89
N VAL A 4 -14.22 47.12 -19.80
CA VAL A 4 -13.23 46.03 -19.85
C VAL A 4 -13.97 44.75 -20.22
N VAL A 5 -13.45 44.02 -21.21
CA VAL A 5 -14.10 42.84 -21.76
C VAL A 5 -13.25 41.60 -21.52
N ASN A 6 -13.84 40.55 -20.96
CA ASN A 6 -13.16 39.27 -20.76
C ASN A 6 -13.25 38.42 -22.03
N ILE A 7 -12.12 38.10 -22.65
CA ILE A 7 -12.07 37.35 -23.92
C ILE A 7 -12.70 35.96 -23.81
N ASN A 8 -12.54 35.30 -22.65
CA ASN A 8 -13.00 33.94 -22.43
C ASN A 8 -14.50 33.84 -22.15
N THR A 9 -15.14 34.90 -21.62
CA THR A 9 -16.57 34.87 -21.24
C THR A 9 -17.45 35.87 -21.99
N ALA A 10 -16.89 36.83 -22.70
CA ALA A 10 -17.66 37.89 -23.35
C ALA A 10 -18.59 37.37 -24.43
N SER A 11 -19.73 38.05 -24.59
CA SER A 11 -20.64 37.83 -25.72
C SER A 11 -20.05 38.38 -27.03
N LYS A 12 -20.64 38.02 -28.16
CA LYS A 12 -20.21 38.55 -29.48
C LYS A 12 -20.31 40.07 -29.50
N GLU A 13 -21.40 40.61 -28.96
CA GLU A 13 -21.69 42.04 -28.90
C GLU A 13 -20.62 42.75 -28.05
N GLU A 14 -20.27 42.19 -26.89
CA GLU A 14 -19.24 42.74 -26.01
C GLU A 14 -17.87 42.74 -26.69
N LEU A 15 -17.50 41.68 -27.39
CA LEU A 15 -16.25 41.63 -28.16
C LEU A 15 -16.23 42.69 -29.27
N THR A 16 -17.36 42.95 -29.94
CA THR A 16 -17.45 43.97 -30.99
C THR A 16 -17.36 45.42 -30.49
N THR A 17 -17.49 45.64 -29.18
CA THR A 17 -17.27 46.98 -28.59
C THR A 17 -15.79 47.33 -28.45
N ILE A 18 -14.89 46.35 -28.56
CA ILE A 18 -13.46 46.56 -28.46
C ILE A 18 -12.96 47.20 -29.76
N LYS A 19 -12.24 48.31 -29.63
CA LYS A 19 -11.62 49.00 -30.77
C LYS A 19 -10.77 48.01 -31.56
N ASP A 20 -10.98 48.01 -32.88
CA ASP A 20 -10.33 47.13 -33.86
C ASP A 20 -10.83 45.65 -33.84
N ILE A 21 -11.80 45.28 -32.99
CA ILE A 21 -12.50 43.97 -33.05
C ILE A 21 -13.89 44.16 -33.65
N GLY A 22 -14.04 43.85 -34.94
CA GLY A 22 -15.35 43.81 -35.61
C GLY A 22 -16.02 42.43 -35.50
N GLU A 23 -17.22 42.30 -36.07
CA GLU A 23 -18.02 41.06 -36.02
C GLU A 23 -17.27 39.81 -36.49
N THR A 24 -16.50 39.93 -37.57
CA THR A 24 -15.71 38.82 -38.13
C THR A 24 -14.68 38.33 -37.13
N ARG A 25 -13.97 39.25 -36.47
CA ARG A 25 -12.94 38.93 -35.48
C ARG A 25 -13.54 38.34 -34.21
N ALA A 26 -14.66 38.90 -33.75
CA ALA A 26 -15.42 38.38 -32.61
C ALA A 26 -15.84 36.91 -32.82
N LYS A 27 -16.33 36.56 -34.02
CA LYS A 27 -16.69 35.17 -34.36
C LYS A 27 -15.49 34.23 -34.30
N ILE A 28 -14.34 34.65 -34.82
CA ILE A 28 -13.12 33.84 -34.80
C ILE A 28 -12.66 33.58 -33.35
N ILE A 29 -12.70 34.60 -32.50
CA ILE A 29 -12.35 34.46 -31.06
C ILE A 29 -13.29 33.47 -30.37
N ILE A 30 -14.60 33.56 -30.64
CA ILE A 30 -15.60 32.63 -30.09
C ILE A 30 -15.33 31.20 -30.57
N ALA A 31 -15.05 31.02 -31.86
CA ALA A 31 -14.73 29.70 -32.41
C ALA A 31 -13.44 29.13 -31.77
N ALA A 32 -12.39 29.94 -31.63
CA ALA A 32 -11.13 29.54 -31.03
C ALA A 32 -11.30 29.08 -29.58
N ARG A 33 -12.12 29.78 -28.77
CA ARG A 33 -12.39 29.35 -27.39
C ARG A 33 -13.33 28.15 -27.31
N THR A 34 -14.20 27.93 -28.29
CA THR A 34 -15.04 26.72 -28.35
C THR A 34 -14.19 25.49 -28.66
N ASP A 35 -13.19 25.62 -29.53
CA ASP A 35 -12.31 24.51 -29.93
C ASP A 35 -11.22 24.21 -28.89
N LYS A 36 -10.50 25.25 -28.42
CA LYS A 36 -9.37 25.11 -27.49
C LYS A 36 -9.74 25.23 -26.01
N GLY A 37 -10.88 25.86 -25.69
CA GLY A 37 -11.26 26.20 -24.33
C GLY A 37 -10.76 27.60 -23.91
N LYS A 38 -10.14 27.73 -22.74
CA LYS A 38 -9.64 29.03 -22.26
C LYS A 38 -8.48 29.49 -23.13
N LEU A 39 -8.58 30.70 -23.67
CA LEU A 39 -7.55 31.34 -24.48
C LEU A 39 -6.63 32.19 -23.59
N THR A 40 -5.34 32.14 -23.86
CA THR A 40 -4.34 33.08 -23.34
C THR A 40 -3.98 34.16 -24.36
N LEU A 41 -3.15 35.13 -23.97
CA LEU A 41 -2.67 36.16 -24.88
C LEU A 41 -1.86 35.57 -26.04
N GLU A 42 -1.07 34.53 -25.78
CA GLU A 42 -0.27 33.81 -26.76
C GLU A 42 -1.18 33.10 -27.76
N ASP A 43 -2.26 32.49 -27.28
CA ASP A 43 -3.23 31.79 -28.12
C ASP A 43 -3.87 32.74 -29.13
N LEU A 44 -4.23 33.95 -28.70
CA LEU A 44 -4.79 34.96 -29.59
C LEU A 44 -3.82 35.41 -30.69
N LYS A 45 -2.51 35.34 -30.45
CA LYS A 45 -1.47 35.61 -31.46
C LYS A 45 -1.26 34.44 -32.42
N LEU A 46 -1.80 33.26 -32.11
CA LEU A 46 -1.73 32.07 -32.98
C LEU A 46 -2.98 31.89 -33.84
N ILE A 47 -4.08 32.58 -33.53
CA ILE A 47 -5.32 32.51 -34.31
C ILE A 47 -5.11 33.09 -35.71
N GLU A 48 -5.37 32.26 -36.72
CA GLU A 48 -5.33 32.68 -38.11
C GLU A 48 -6.42 33.73 -38.42
N GLY A 49 -6.04 34.78 -39.16
CA GLY A 49 -6.95 35.88 -39.50
C GLY A 49 -7.00 37.02 -38.47
N LEU A 50 -6.24 36.95 -37.37
CA LEU A 50 -6.11 38.04 -36.38
C LEU A 50 -4.67 38.61 -36.35
N PRO A 51 -4.48 39.95 -36.38
CA PRO A 51 -3.14 40.54 -36.31
C PRO A 51 -2.51 40.37 -34.92
N LYS A 52 -1.31 39.78 -34.87
CA LYS A 52 -0.58 39.55 -33.60
C LYS A 52 -0.24 40.83 -32.84
N THR A 53 -0.05 41.93 -33.58
CA THR A 53 0.35 43.25 -33.06
C THR A 53 -0.79 44.03 -32.40
N MET A 54 -2.04 43.58 -32.55
CA MET A 54 -3.21 44.28 -32.04
C MET A 54 -3.46 44.02 -30.55
N TRP A 55 -3.04 42.87 -30.05
CA TRP A 55 -3.37 42.44 -28.69
C TRP A 55 -2.60 43.21 -27.62
N ASP A 56 -1.31 43.46 -27.84
CA ASP A 56 -0.44 44.10 -26.84
C ASP A 56 -0.96 45.51 -26.43
N PRO A 57 -1.37 46.39 -27.37
CA PRO A 57 -1.98 47.67 -27.02
C PRO A 57 -3.31 47.54 -26.26
N LEU A 58 -4.13 46.52 -26.56
CA LEU A 58 -5.42 46.32 -25.91
C LEU A 58 -5.27 45.85 -24.46
N VAL A 59 -4.29 44.98 -24.20
CA VAL A 59 -3.91 44.55 -22.84
C VAL A 59 -3.29 45.71 -22.08
N ALA A 60 -2.34 46.43 -22.67
CA ALA A 60 -1.69 47.58 -22.03
C ALA A 60 -2.67 48.71 -21.69
N ALA A 61 -3.70 48.91 -22.52
CA ALA A 61 -4.78 49.85 -22.26
C ALA A 61 -5.85 49.33 -21.28
N GLY A 62 -5.70 48.11 -20.75
CA GLY A 62 -6.65 47.48 -19.83
C GLY A 62 -8.03 47.24 -20.43
N ARG A 63 -8.17 47.17 -21.76
CA ARG A 63 -9.47 46.99 -22.43
C ARG A 63 -9.92 45.54 -22.44
N ILE A 64 -8.97 44.60 -22.38
CA ILE A 64 -9.22 43.17 -22.40
C ILE A 64 -8.55 42.50 -21.20
N ILE A 65 -9.21 41.46 -20.68
CA ILE A 65 -8.70 40.60 -19.61
C ILE A 65 -8.95 39.13 -19.96
N PHE A 66 -8.15 38.24 -19.40
CA PHE A 66 -8.23 36.79 -19.63
C PHE A 66 -8.77 36.03 -18.42
N GLU A 67 -8.57 36.58 -17.22
CA GLU A 67 -8.99 35.98 -15.96
C GLU A 67 -10.34 36.48 -15.49
N ASN A 68 -11.05 35.63 -14.77
CA ASN A 68 -12.20 36.02 -13.98
C ASN A 68 -11.70 36.64 -12.67
N THR A 69 -11.18 37.87 -12.70
CA THR A 69 -11.12 38.71 -11.49
C THR A 69 -12.51 39.29 -11.24
N LYS A 70 -13.50 38.41 -11.06
CA LYS A 70 -14.51 38.69 -10.06
C LYS A 70 -13.82 38.44 -8.73
N GLU A 71 -13.18 39.47 -8.17
CA GLU A 71 -13.30 39.64 -6.74
C GLU A 71 -14.81 39.70 -6.49
N VAL A 72 -15.37 38.57 -6.05
CA VAL A 72 -16.74 38.51 -5.57
C VAL A 72 -16.73 39.26 -4.25
N ASP A 73 -17.00 40.55 -4.33
CA ASP A 73 -17.22 41.43 -3.19
C ASP A 73 -18.66 41.33 -2.65
N ASP A 74 -19.33 40.19 -2.83
CA ASP A 74 -20.63 39.91 -2.25
C ASP A 74 -20.76 38.42 -1.87
N SER A 75 -20.38 38.12 -0.62
CA SER A 75 -21.15 37.29 0.32
C SER A 75 -20.22 36.88 1.48
N ALA A 76 -20.19 37.71 2.53
CA ALA A 76 -19.59 37.33 3.82
C ALA A 76 -20.16 35.99 4.33
N ASP A 77 -21.41 35.67 3.96
CA ASP A 77 -22.08 34.41 4.30
C ASP A 77 -21.46 33.19 3.61
N GLN A 78 -21.05 33.30 2.34
CA GLN A 78 -20.36 32.20 1.64
C GLN A 78 -18.96 31.97 2.21
N LYS A 79 -18.21 33.03 2.52
CA LYS A 79 -16.89 32.90 3.19
C LYS A 79 -17.03 32.27 4.58
N LYS A 80 -18.07 32.63 5.32
CA LYS A 80 -18.37 32.05 6.64
C LYS A 80 -18.78 30.58 6.53
N GLN A 81 -19.63 30.21 5.57
CA GLN A 81 -19.98 28.81 5.30
C GLN A 81 -18.76 27.97 4.91
N ILE A 82 -17.89 28.50 4.04
CA ILE A 82 -16.65 27.83 3.65
C ILE A 82 -15.76 27.60 4.89
N GLU A 83 -15.66 28.58 5.79
CA GLU A 83 -14.82 28.45 6.99
C GLU A 83 -15.40 27.47 8.03
N THR A 84 -16.73 27.45 8.18
CA THR A 84 -17.43 26.45 8.98
C THR A 84 -17.20 25.04 8.42
N LEU A 85 -17.39 24.86 7.10
CA LEU A 85 -17.19 23.56 6.44
C LEU A 85 -15.73 23.08 6.53
N LYS A 86 -14.75 23.99 6.42
CA LYS A 86 -13.33 23.65 6.64
C LYS A 86 -13.07 23.18 8.06
N THR A 87 -13.66 23.85 9.05
CA THR A 87 -13.49 23.50 10.46
C THR A 87 -14.10 22.13 10.77
N GLU A 88 -15.31 21.86 10.25
CA GLU A 88 -15.95 20.54 10.37
C GLU A 88 -15.13 19.44 9.68
N LEU A 89 -14.57 19.70 8.50
CA LEU A 89 -13.73 18.75 7.80
C LEU A 89 -12.46 18.41 8.60
N VAL A 90 -11.84 19.40 9.25
CA VAL A 90 -10.67 19.18 10.12
C VAL A 90 -11.04 18.32 11.32
N ASN A 91 -12.17 18.61 11.98
CA ASN A 91 -12.62 17.84 13.13
C ASN A 91 -12.94 16.39 12.75
N GLN A 92 -13.66 16.17 11.64
CA GLN A 92 -13.95 14.82 11.14
C GLN A 92 -12.67 14.04 10.81
N LYS A 93 -11.68 14.71 10.22
CA LYS A 93 -10.38 14.10 9.96
C LYS A 93 -9.67 13.69 11.24
N GLN A 94 -9.69 14.55 12.26
CA GLN A 94 -9.09 14.25 13.56
C GLN A 94 -9.79 13.09 14.26
N ASP A 95 -11.12 13.04 14.23
CA ASP A 95 -11.90 11.93 14.80
C ASP A 95 -11.58 10.61 14.11
N ALA A 96 -11.50 10.61 12.77
CA ALA A 96 -11.11 9.44 12.00
C ALA A 96 -9.68 8.98 12.34
N GLU A 97 -8.73 9.91 12.49
CA GLU A 97 -7.35 9.60 12.91
C GLU A 97 -7.31 8.99 14.32
N GLN A 98 -8.13 9.48 15.24
CA GLN A 98 -8.24 8.92 16.60
C GLN A 98 -8.81 7.50 16.59
N GLU A 99 -9.84 7.24 15.79
CA GLU A 99 -10.39 5.88 15.63
C GLU A 99 -9.38 4.91 15.02
N ILE A 100 -8.64 5.33 13.99
CA ILE A 100 -7.54 4.54 13.42
C ILE A 100 -6.52 4.18 14.49
N LYS A 101 -6.13 5.15 15.34
CA LYS A 101 -5.18 4.93 16.43
C LYS A 101 -5.70 3.91 17.46
N LYS A 102 -6.99 3.97 17.82
CA LYS A 102 -7.61 2.97 18.71
C LYS A 102 -7.58 1.58 18.08
N ILE A 103 -7.94 1.46 16.81
CA ILE A 103 -7.92 0.19 16.07
C ILE A 103 -6.50 -0.39 16.05
N GLN A 104 -5.49 0.42 15.75
CA GLN A 104 -4.08 0.01 15.75
C GLN A 104 -3.64 -0.48 17.13
N ASN A 105 -4.02 0.22 18.21
CA ASN A 105 -3.67 -0.19 19.56
C ASN A 105 -4.31 -1.55 19.93
N ASN A 106 -5.58 -1.73 19.58
CA ASN A 106 -6.30 -2.98 19.81
C ASN A 106 -5.67 -4.13 19.01
N PHE A 107 -5.32 -3.88 17.76
CA PHE A 107 -4.63 -4.87 16.92
C PHE A 107 -3.27 -5.27 17.50
N ASN A 108 -2.46 -4.30 17.95
CA ASN A 108 -1.17 -4.58 18.58
C ASN A 108 -1.32 -5.41 19.85
N THR A 109 -2.36 -5.13 20.65
CA THR A 109 -2.66 -5.89 21.88
C THR A 109 -3.03 -7.33 21.54
N TRP A 110 -3.92 -7.52 20.57
CA TRP A 110 -4.30 -8.84 20.10
C TRP A 110 -3.10 -9.62 19.54
N LEU A 111 -2.25 -8.97 18.75
CA LEU A 111 -1.06 -9.58 18.16
C LEU A 111 -0.07 -10.06 19.24
N LEU A 112 0.08 -9.28 20.31
CA LEU A 112 0.94 -9.65 21.44
C LEU A 112 0.42 -10.91 22.13
N ILE A 113 -0.88 -10.97 22.45
CA ILE A 113 -1.51 -12.13 23.10
C ILE A 113 -1.37 -13.37 22.22
N ALA A 114 -1.73 -13.26 20.94
CA ALA A 114 -1.63 -14.39 20.00
C ALA A 114 -0.18 -14.91 19.86
N THR A 115 0.80 -14.00 19.91
CA THR A 115 2.22 -14.38 19.87
C THR A 115 2.63 -15.11 21.14
N GLN A 116 2.22 -14.62 22.31
CA GLN A 116 2.50 -15.25 23.60
C GLN A 116 1.89 -16.66 23.68
N GLU A 117 0.61 -16.81 23.33
CA GLU A 117 -0.08 -18.10 23.30
C GLU A 117 0.65 -19.09 22.38
N LYS A 118 1.01 -18.66 21.16
CA LYS A 118 1.77 -19.48 20.23
C LYS A 118 3.11 -19.93 20.84
N THR A 119 3.85 -19.04 21.50
CA THR A 119 5.13 -19.41 22.11
C THR A 119 4.96 -20.40 23.26
N THR A 120 3.91 -20.25 24.07
CA THR A 120 3.59 -21.19 25.15
C THR A 120 3.30 -22.58 24.60
N ILE A 121 2.42 -22.66 23.59
CA ILE A 121 2.08 -23.93 22.92
C ILE A 121 3.33 -24.56 22.29
N GLN A 122 4.18 -23.76 21.64
CA GLN A 122 5.43 -24.27 21.06
C GLN A 122 6.38 -24.83 22.11
N HIS A 123 6.52 -24.18 23.26
CA HIS A 123 7.36 -24.66 24.35
C HIS A 123 6.82 -25.98 24.93
N GLU A 124 5.51 -26.06 25.15
CA GLU A 124 4.85 -27.26 25.67
C GLU A 124 4.99 -28.45 24.71
N LEU A 125 4.74 -28.25 23.42
CA LEU A 125 4.96 -29.28 22.41
C LEU A 125 6.42 -29.74 22.37
N LYS A 126 7.36 -28.80 22.48
CA LYS A 126 8.80 -29.13 22.51
C LYS A 126 9.15 -29.99 23.73
N HIS A 127 8.56 -29.71 24.89
CA HIS A 127 8.73 -30.52 26.09
C HIS A 127 8.16 -31.93 25.88
N GLN A 128 6.92 -32.03 25.39
CA GLN A 128 6.28 -33.33 25.13
C GLN A 128 7.08 -34.18 24.13
N ILE A 129 7.60 -33.57 23.06
CA ILE A 129 8.47 -34.27 22.09
C ILE A 129 9.72 -34.81 22.78
N LYS A 130 10.33 -34.00 23.67
CA LYS A 130 11.53 -34.42 24.38
C LYS A 130 11.24 -35.59 25.32
N ASP A 131 10.16 -35.54 26.09
CA ASP A 131 9.78 -36.63 26.99
C ASP A 131 9.58 -37.94 26.23
N LEU A 132 8.94 -37.88 25.04
CA LEU A 132 8.75 -39.04 24.17
C LEU A 132 10.08 -39.56 23.59
N GLN A 133 11.01 -38.67 23.26
CA GLN A 133 12.35 -39.05 22.78
C GLN A 133 13.14 -39.77 23.88
N ASP A 134 13.15 -39.22 25.09
CA ASP A 134 13.87 -39.80 26.23
C ASP A 134 13.28 -41.17 26.60
N ALA A 135 11.95 -41.33 26.55
CA ALA A 135 11.28 -42.62 26.77
C ALA A 135 11.64 -43.66 25.70
N LEU A 136 11.66 -43.26 24.42
CA LEU A 136 12.04 -44.15 23.32
C LEU A 136 13.51 -44.58 23.42
N GLU A 137 14.40 -43.66 23.81
CA GLU A 137 15.82 -43.95 24.01
C GLU A 137 16.02 -44.99 25.11
N GLY A 138 15.30 -44.87 26.23
CA GLY A 138 15.30 -45.88 27.30
C GLY A 138 14.83 -47.26 26.83
N GLU A 139 13.74 -47.34 26.07
CA GLU A 139 13.29 -48.63 25.49
C GLU A 139 14.31 -49.24 24.52
N MET A 140 15.01 -48.40 23.75
CA MET A 140 16.06 -48.86 22.85
C MET A 140 17.28 -49.38 23.60
N GLU A 141 17.68 -48.72 24.69
CA GLU A 141 18.77 -49.18 25.56
C GLU A 141 18.47 -50.56 26.15
N GLU A 142 17.27 -50.74 26.70
CA GLU A 142 16.83 -52.02 27.26
C GLU A 142 16.86 -53.14 26.21
N LYS A 143 16.32 -52.88 25.01
CA LYS A 143 16.40 -53.83 23.89
C LYS A 143 17.83 -54.14 23.46
N ASN A 144 18.73 -53.16 23.52
CA ASN A 144 20.13 -53.34 23.18
C ASN A 144 20.86 -54.21 24.22
N GLU A 145 20.52 -54.07 25.51
CA GLU A 145 21.03 -54.96 26.56
C GLU A 145 20.55 -56.40 26.35
N TYR A 146 19.27 -56.60 26.04
CA TYR A 146 18.75 -57.93 25.69
C TYR A 146 19.47 -58.53 24.48
N ALA A 147 19.74 -57.74 23.44
CA ALA A 147 20.47 -58.20 22.27
C ALA A 147 21.89 -58.68 22.62
N LYS A 148 22.59 -57.98 23.51
CA LYS A 148 23.92 -58.40 24.01
C LYS A 148 23.85 -59.72 24.77
N LEU A 149 22.90 -59.84 25.71
CA LEU A 149 22.74 -61.05 26.52
C LEU A 149 22.44 -62.28 25.65
N ILE A 150 21.58 -62.11 24.65
CA ILE A 150 21.26 -63.17 23.68
C ILE A 150 22.55 -63.62 22.96
N GLU A 151 23.41 -62.69 22.57
CA GLU A 151 24.66 -63.01 21.88
C GLU A 151 25.66 -63.74 22.79
N GLU A 152 25.78 -63.34 24.06
CA GLU A 152 26.60 -64.05 25.06
C GLU A 152 26.11 -65.49 25.28
N ILE A 153 24.79 -65.69 25.37
CA ILE A 153 24.19 -67.01 25.53
C ILE A 153 24.52 -67.88 24.31
N LYS A 154 24.36 -67.35 23.09
CA LYS A 154 24.74 -68.08 21.85
C LYS A 154 26.22 -68.48 21.86
N GLN A 155 27.11 -67.57 22.27
CA GLN A 155 28.55 -67.86 22.36
C GLN A 155 28.84 -68.98 23.35
N LYS A 156 28.22 -68.98 24.54
CA LYS A 156 28.37 -70.06 25.53
C LYS A 156 27.90 -71.40 25.00
N TYR A 157 26.71 -71.45 24.38
CA TYR A 157 26.21 -72.68 23.77
C TYR A 157 27.13 -73.20 22.67
N ALA A 158 27.71 -72.33 21.85
CA ALA A 158 28.66 -72.73 20.80
C ALA A 158 29.94 -73.34 21.41
N MET A 159 30.48 -72.75 22.48
CA MET A 159 31.65 -73.28 23.18
C MET A 159 31.38 -74.65 23.82
N GLU A 160 30.26 -74.80 24.54
CA GLU A 160 29.87 -76.07 25.16
C GLU A 160 29.63 -77.17 24.12
N SER A 161 28.94 -76.81 23.02
CA SER A 161 28.73 -77.73 21.90
C SER A 161 30.06 -78.17 21.26
N SER A 162 31.02 -77.27 21.10
CA SER A 162 32.35 -77.59 20.56
C SER A 162 33.14 -78.50 21.52
N ALA A 163 33.12 -78.20 22.83
CA ALA A 163 33.77 -79.03 23.84
C ALA A 163 33.21 -80.45 23.91
N LEU A 164 31.88 -80.61 23.77
CA LEU A 164 31.23 -81.92 23.67
C LEU A 164 31.64 -82.68 22.39
N GLN A 165 31.80 -81.98 21.27
CA GLN A 165 32.29 -82.61 20.04
C GLN A 165 33.74 -83.09 20.18
N GLU A 166 34.61 -82.28 20.78
CA GLU A 166 36.01 -82.64 21.05
C GLU A 166 36.14 -83.82 22.02
N PHE A 167 35.34 -83.83 23.10
CA PHE A 167 35.31 -84.94 24.05
C PHE A 167 34.90 -86.26 23.38
N ASN A 168 33.81 -86.24 22.60
CA ASN A 168 33.34 -87.43 21.88
C ASN A 168 34.33 -87.91 20.81
N GLN A 169 35.11 -86.99 20.23
CA GLN A 169 36.16 -87.32 19.26
C GLN A 169 37.34 -88.02 19.95
N GLN A 170 37.78 -87.53 21.12
CA GLN A 170 38.84 -88.16 21.92
C GLN A 170 38.46 -89.56 22.43
N GLU A 171 37.21 -89.79 22.83
CA GLU A 171 36.77 -91.14 23.22
C GLU A 171 36.81 -92.13 22.04
N LYS A 172 36.49 -91.67 20.83
CA LYS A 172 36.60 -92.51 19.62
C LYS A 172 38.04 -92.83 19.24
N GLU A 173 38.99 -91.95 19.54
CA GLU A 173 40.42 -92.15 19.23
C GLU A 173 41.15 -93.01 20.27
N ASN A 174 40.58 -93.17 21.47
CA ASN A 174 41.13 -93.99 22.56
C ASN A 174 40.54 -95.41 22.66
N CYS A 175 39.62 -95.80 21.77
CA CYS A 175 39.10 -97.16 21.58
C CYS A 175 39.73 -97.81 20.34
#